data_AF-A0A800EUT5-F1
#
_entry.id   AF-A0A800EUT5-F1
#
_cell.length_a   1.000
_cell.length_b   1.000
_cell.length_c   1.000
_cell.angle_alpha   90.00
_cell.angle_beta   90.00
_cell.angle_gamma   90.00
#
_symmetry.space_group_name_H-M   'P 1'
#
loop_
_entity.id
_entity.type
_entity.pdbx_description
1 polymer ?
#
loop_
_entity_poly.entity_id
_entity_poly.type
_entity_poly.pdbx_seq_one_letter_code
_entity_poly.pdbx_strand_id
1 'polypeptide(L)'
;MAALLPRWDPDRLIKRKPFVAGLIGGRKQGKSCAQIDLLDRMGPEFDLVLAFVGSAACNPVLRRIMAKHWDPRFFFPEWGKDMIDKLLRQQEEIHAAGLKREVCILVDDVILESDAREQLAHLAMRGRHFRISLIMCAVSYTSLPKRMRRSLDILLVFSVPMRGDMQTLLLEYCQGSASVAAQPQPVRVPRARDPDEAPAALRVEGRPARG
;
A
#
# COMPACT_ATOMS: atom_id res chain seq x y z
N MET A 1 6.39 20.84 -20.61
CA MET A 1 5.83 19.54 -21.02
C MET A 1 5.61 18.72 -19.76
N ALA A 2 4.38 18.34 -19.43
CA ALA A 2 4.12 17.45 -18.31
C ALA A 2 4.83 16.12 -18.58
N ALA A 3 5.73 15.70 -17.69
CA ALA A 3 6.33 14.37 -17.79
C ALA A 3 5.20 13.34 -17.69
N LEU A 4 4.92 12.64 -18.79
CA LEU A 4 4.02 11.50 -18.76
C LEU A 4 4.56 10.52 -17.72
N LEU A 5 3.71 10.12 -16.79
CA LEU A 5 4.06 9.08 -15.84
C LEU A 5 4.53 7.85 -16.62
N PRO A 6 5.60 7.18 -16.15
CA PRO A 6 6.11 5.99 -16.82
C PRO A 6 5.00 4.95 -16.91
N ARG A 7 4.90 4.25 -18.05
CA ARG A 7 3.94 3.15 -18.20
C ARG A 7 4.17 2.12 -17.09
N TRP A 8 3.07 1.61 -16.56
CA TRP A 8 3.08 0.48 -15.63
C TRP A 8 3.69 -0.73 -16.32
N ASP A 9 4.60 -1.40 -15.62
CA ASP A 9 5.32 -2.57 -16.08
C ASP A 9 5.33 -3.59 -14.93
N PRO A 10 4.57 -4.70 -15.03
CA PRO A 10 4.49 -5.71 -13.97
C PRO A 10 5.82 -6.40 -13.70
N ASP A 11 6.75 -6.43 -14.66
CA ASP A 11 8.05 -7.10 -14.48
C ASP A 11 8.95 -6.35 -13.48
N ARG A 12 8.63 -5.08 -13.18
CA ARG A 12 9.28 -4.33 -12.09
C ARG A 12 9.04 -4.96 -10.73
N LEU A 13 7.91 -5.65 -10.55
CA LEU A 13 7.56 -6.32 -9.29
C LEU A 13 8.42 -7.56 -9.06
N ILE A 14 8.71 -8.33 -10.12
CA ILE A 14 9.61 -9.50 -10.07
C ILE A 14 10.99 -9.08 -9.55
N LYS A 15 11.53 -7.97 -10.07
CA LYS A 15 12.83 -7.42 -9.65
C LYS A 15 12.84 -6.90 -8.20
N ARG A 16 11.67 -6.71 -7.59
CA ARG A 16 11.49 -6.21 -6.23
C ARG A 16 11.23 -7.34 -5.22
N LYS A 17 11.24 -8.61 -5.64
CA LYS A 17 11.08 -9.74 -4.72
C LYS A 17 12.13 -9.71 -3.60
N PRO A 18 11.74 -10.04 -2.36
CA PRO A 18 10.36 -10.26 -1.90
C PRO A 18 9.58 -8.95 -1.73
N PHE A 19 8.28 -8.98 -2.06
CA PHE A 19 7.43 -7.78 -2.06
C PHE A 19 6.10 -7.95 -1.31
N VAL A 20 5.47 -6.84 -0.95
CA VAL A 20 4.12 -6.76 -0.40
C VAL A 20 3.26 -5.92 -1.33
N ALA A 21 2.24 -6.55 -1.90
CA ALA A 21 1.29 -5.94 -2.83
C ALA A 21 -0.10 -5.83 -2.19
N GLY A 22 -0.70 -4.65 -2.29
CA GLY A 22 -2.10 -4.41 -1.97
C GLY A 22 -2.90 -4.15 -3.24
N LEU A 23 -4.01 -4.86 -3.42
CA LEU A 23 -4.98 -4.61 -4.49
C LEU A 23 -6.29 -4.16 -3.82
N ILE A 24 -6.68 -2.91 -4.00
CA ILE A 24 -7.83 -2.31 -3.30
C ILE A 24 -8.93 -1.85 -4.26
N GLY A 25 -10.19 -1.97 -3.85
CA GLY A 25 -11.35 -1.54 -4.65
C GLY A 25 -12.59 -2.40 -4.42
N GLY A 26 -13.76 -1.91 -4.83
CA GLY A 26 -15.05 -2.56 -4.62
C GLY A 26 -15.20 -3.94 -5.29
N ARG A 27 -16.35 -4.60 -5.04
CA ARG A 27 -16.70 -5.89 -5.66
C ARG A 27 -16.76 -5.74 -7.19
N LYS A 28 -16.38 -6.80 -7.92
CA LYS A 28 -16.41 -6.87 -9.39
C LYS A 28 -15.56 -5.84 -10.15
N GLN A 29 -14.50 -5.31 -9.52
CA GLN A 29 -13.61 -4.33 -10.16
C GLN A 29 -12.31 -4.93 -10.73
N GLY A 30 -12.16 -6.26 -10.73
CA GLY A 30 -11.01 -6.93 -11.34
C GLY A 30 -9.80 -7.17 -10.44
N LYS A 31 -9.89 -6.89 -9.12
CA LYS A 31 -8.79 -7.16 -8.16
C LYS A 31 -8.29 -8.60 -8.20
N SER A 32 -9.19 -9.57 -8.02
CA SER A 32 -8.85 -10.99 -8.03
C SER A 32 -8.32 -11.42 -9.40
N CYS A 33 -8.86 -10.86 -10.50
CA CYS A 33 -8.33 -11.11 -11.85
C CYS A 33 -6.89 -10.60 -11.99
N ALA A 34 -6.60 -9.39 -11.51
CA ALA A 34 -5.25 -8.82 -11.53
C ALA A 34 -4.28 -9.56 -10.61
N GLN A 35 -4.73 -10.02 -9.44
CA GLN A 35 -3.93 -10.87 -8.55
C GLN A 35 -3.53 -12.17 -9.24
N ILE A 36 -4.46 -12.81 -9.94
CA ILE A 36 -4.19 -14.04 -10.71
C ILE A 36 -3.26 -13.77 -11.88
N ASP A 37 -3.51 -12.72 -12.67
CA ASP A 37 -2.66 -12.35 -13.81
C ASP A 37 -1.22 -12.04 -13.34
N LEU A 38 -1.07 -11.33 -12.22
CA LEU A 38 0.23 -11.12 -11.59
C LEU A 38 0.86 -12.45 -11.16
N LEU A 39 0.12 -13.32 -10.49
CA LEU A 39 0.64 -14.62 -10.07
C LEU A 39 1.08 -15.48 -11.26
N ASP A 40 0.29 -15.57 -12.32
CA ASP A 40 0.58 -16.40 -13.50
C ASP A 40 1.83 -15.90 -14.23
N ARG A 41 1.97 -14.57 -14.40
CA ARG A 41 3.18 -13.94 -14.97
C ARG A 41 4.43 -14.21 -14.13
N MET A 42 4.29 -14.13 -12.81
CA MET A 42 5.38 -14.34 -11.86
C MET A 42 5.51 -15.80 -11.43
N GLY A 43 4.77 -16.73 -12.02
CA GLY A 43 4.71 -18.11 -11.54
C GLY A 43 6.07 -18.80 -11.46
N PRO A 44 6.94 -18.70 -12.49
CA PRO A 44 8.27 -19.30 -12.47
C PRO A 44 9.19 -18.79 -11.35
N GLU A 45 8.83 -17.69 -10.71
CA GLU A 45 9.64 -16.99 -9.73
C GLU A 45 9.35 -17.42 -8.27
N PHE A 46 8.40 -18.34 -8.07
CA PHE A 46 7.98 -18.83 -6.76
C PHE A 46 7.98 -20.36 -6.68
N ASP A 47 8.70 -20.89 -5.70
CA ASP A 47 8.78 -22.33 -5.42
C ASP A 47 7.52 -22.85 -4.71
N LEU A 48 6.86 -21.97 -3.94
CA LEU A 48 5.67 -22.30 -3.16
C LEU A 48 4.67 -21.15 -3.22
N VAL A 49 3.40 -21.49 -3.45
CA VAL A 49 2.27 -20.57 -3.35
C VAL A 49 1.28 -21.09 -2.32
N LEU A 50 0.89 -20.23 -1.37
CA LEU A 50 -0.19 -20.48 -0.42
C LEU A 50 -1.33 -19.52 -0.74
N ALA A 51 -2.52 -20.05 -1.02
CA ALA A 51 -3.69 -19.25 -1.31
C ALA A 51 -4.71 -19.31 -0.17
N PHE A 52 -4.93 -18.20 0.51
CA PHE A 52 -6.00 -18.02 1.50
C PHE A 52 -7.12 -17.21 0.84
N VAL A 53 -8.20 -17.87 0.41
CA VAL A 53 -9.26 -17.26 -0.38
C VAL A 53 -10.64 -17.59 0.18
N GLY A 54 -11.41 -16.57 0.54
CA GLY A 54 -12.79 -16.70 1.02
C GLY A 54 -13.68 -17.37 -0.02
N SER A 55 -14.07 -18.62 0.27
CA SER A 55 -14.84 -19.53 -0.59
C SER A 55 -14.10 -20.07 -1.82
N ALA A 56 -13.85 -21.38 -1.84
CA ALA A 56 -13.21 -22.10 -2.95
C ALA A 56 -14.00 -22.04 -4.27
N ALA A 57 -15.31 -21.72 -4.22
CA ALA A 57 -16.12 -21.50 -5.42
C ALA A 57 -15.82 -20.14 -6.08
N CYS A 58 -15.28 -19.17 -5.34
CA CYS A 58 -15.14 -17.79 -5.79
C CYS A 58 -13.95 -17.56 -6.73
N ASN A 59 -13.03 -18.54 -6.89
CA ASN A 59 -11.90 -18.38 -7.79
C ASN A 59 -11.47 -19.69 -8.51
N PRO A 60 -12.29 -20.21 -9.43
CA PRO A 60 -11.99 -21.43 -10.18
C PRO A 60 -10.72 -21.29 -11.05
N VAL A 61 -10.40 -20.07 -11.49
CA VAL A 61 -9.21 -19.80 -12.30
C VAL A 61 -7.95 -19.96 -11.46
N LEU A 62 -7.91 -19.39 -10.24
CA LEU A 62 -6.79 -19.59 -9.32
C LEU A 62 -6.62 -21.07 -8.98
N ARG A 63 -7.70 -21.81 -8.72
CA ARG A 63 -7.62 -23.25 -8.46
C ARG A 63 -7.00 -24.03 -9.63
N ARG A 64 -7.36 -23.66 -10.87
CA ARG A 64 -6.77 -24.27 -12.08
C ARG A 64 -5.29 -23.94 -12.22
N ILE A 65 -4.90 -22.70 -11.97
CA ILE A 65 -3.49 -22.25 -12.01
C ILE A 65 -2.67 -22.96 -10.94
N MET A 66 -3.19 -23.03 -9.71
CA MET A 66 -2.61 -23.81 -8.62
C MET A 66 -2.40 -25.25 -9.05
N ALA A 67 -3.43 -25.95 -9.56
CA ALA A 67 -3.29 -27.34 -10.01
C ALA A 67 -2.32 -27.55 -11.18
N LYS A 68 -2.05 -26.51 -11.98
CA LYS A 68 -1.15 -26.57 -13.13
C LYS A 68 0.32 -26.34 -12.74
N HIS A 69 0.58 -25.47 -11.77
CA HIS A 69 1.92 -24.96 -11.47
C HIS A 69 2.42 -25.28 -10.05
N TRP A 70 1.52 -25.55 -9.10
CA TRP A 70 1.83 -25.81 -7.69
C TRP A 70 0.97 -26.94 -7.12
N ASP A 71 1.04 -27.17 -5.81
CA ASP A 71 0.21 -28.16 -5.14
C ASP A 71 -1.19 -27.56 -4.84
N PRO A 72 -2.27 -28.10 -5.42
CA PRO A 72 -3.63 -27.58 -5.22
C PRO A 72 -4.14 -27.72 -3.79
N ARG A 73 -3.46 -28.48 -2.92
CA ARG A 73 -3.80 -28.58 -1.49
C ARG A 73 -3.46 -27.31 -0.72
N PHE A 74 -2.60 -26.45 -1.26
CA PHE A 74 -2.27 -25.15 -0.65
C PHE A 74 -3.28 -24.05 -1.02
N PHE A 75 -4.55 -24.43 -1.01
CA PHE A 75 -5.69 -23.55 -1.22
C PHE A 75 -6.62 -23.68 -0.02
N PHE A 76 -6.73 -22.61 0.76
CA PHE A 76 -7.40 -22.58 2.05
C PHE A 76 -8.57 -21.59 2.04
N PRO A 77 -9.73 -21.96 2.58
CA PRO A 77 -10.89 -21.07 2.65
C PRO A 77 -10.73 -19.96 3.71
N GLU A 78 -9.83 -20.16 4.67
CA GLU A 78 -9.66 -19.33 5.87
C GLU A 78 -8.17 -19.18 6.20
N TRP A 79 -7.83 -18.14 6.96
CA TRP A 79 -6.44 -17.89 7.36
C TRP A 79 -5.93 -18.95 8.35
N GLY A 80 -4.86 -19.65 7.97
CA GLY A 80 -4.28 -20.71 8.80
C GLY A 80 -3.09 -20.22 9.63
N LYS A 81 -3.32 -19.74 10.86
CA LYS A 81 -2.26 -19.23 11.75
C LYS A 81 -1.12 -20.23 11.96
N ASP A 82 -1.47 -21.49 12.26
CA ASP A 82 -0.51 -22.57 12.47
C ASP A 82 0.27 -22.94 11.19
N MET A 83 -0.37 -22.82 10.02
CA MET A 83 0.28 -23.05 8.73
C MET A 83 1.36 -21.99 8.48
N ILE A 84 1.04 -20.73 8.77
CA ILE A 84 1.99 -19.62 8.65
C ILE A 84 3.15 -19.76 9.64
N ASP A 85 2.88 -20.16 10.88
CA ASP A 85 3.94 -20.38 11.87
C ASP A 85 4.88 -21.53 11.45
N LYS A 86 4.33 -22.62 10.91
CA LYS A 86 5.13 -23.72 10.33
C LYS A 86 5.95 -23.24 9.13
N LEU A 87 5.36 -22.45 8.23
CA LEU A 87 6.06 -21.89 7.07
C LEU A 87 7.25 -21.04 7.50
N LEU A 88 7.07 -20.17 8.49
CA LEU A 88 8.13 -19.27 8.98
C LEU A 88 9.29 -20.07 9.57
N ARG A 89 9.01 -21.08 10.40
CA ARG A 89 10.05 -22.00 10.93
C ARG A 89 10.81 -22.71 9.80
N GLN A 90 10.09 -23.23 8.80
CA GLN A 90 10.72 -23.86 7.64
C GLN A 90 11.58 -22.89 6.83
N GLN A 91 11.13 -21.64 6.65
CA GLN A 91 11.96 -20.63 5.97
C GLN A 91 13.22 -20.28 6.76
N GLU A 92 13.13 -20.23 8.10
CA GLU A 92 14.29 -20.02 8.98
C GLU A 92 15.31 -21.16 8.82
N GLU A 93 14.86 -22.42 8.84
CA GLU A 93 15.72 -23.60 8.64
C GLU A 93 16.38 -23.62 7.25
N ILE A 94 15.61 -23.36 6.19
CA ILE A 94 16.10 -23.28 4.81
C ILE A 94 17.14 -22.16 4.68
N HIS A 95 16.87 -20.99 5.27
CA HIS A 95 17.79 -19.87 5.26
C HIS A 95 19.10 -20.19 6.02
N ALA A 96 19.00 -20.82 7.19
CA ALA A 96 20.15 -21.25 7.97
C ALA A 96 21.01 -22.30 7.24
N ALA A 97 20.39 -23.15 6.42
CA ALA A 97 21.08 -24.10 5.55
C ALA A 97 21.72 -23.46 4.29
N GLY A 98 21.60 -22.13 4.10
CA GLY A 98 22.11 -21.42 2.93
C GLY A 98 21.30 -21.67 1.65
N LEU A 99 20.14 -22.31 1.75
CA LEU A 99 19.24 -22.58 0.64
C LEU A 99 18.29 -21.40 0.41
N LYS A 100 17.66 -21.37 -0.76
CA LYS A 100 16.68 -20.35 -1.13
C LYS A 100 15.37 -21.02 -1.50
N ARG A 101 14.27 -20.49 -0.97
CA ARG A 101 12.90 -20.82 -1.37
C ARG A 101 12.11 -19.53 -1.42
N GLU A 102 11.60 -19.16 -2.59
CA GLU A 102 10.74 -17.99 -2.81
C GLU A 102 9.28 -18.41 -2.61
N VAL A 103 8.60 -17.76 -1.66
CA VAL A 103 7.22 -18.09 -1.30
C VAL A 103 6.29 -16.94 -1.66
N CYS A 104 5.13 -17.22 -2.25
CA CYS A 104 4.07 -16.25 -2.44
C CYS A 104 2.85 -16.62 -1.58
N ILE A 105 2.31 -15.65 -0.85
CA ILE A 105 1.06 -15.80 -0.10
C ILE A 105 0.01 -14.90 -0.72
N LEU A 106 -1.12 -15.51 -1.10
CA LEU A 106 -2.29 -14.80 -1.59
C LEU A 106 -3.33 -14.71 -0.48
N VAL A 107 -3.89 -13.52 -0.29
CA VAL A 107 -5.00 -13.27 0.64
C VAL A 107 -6.12 -12.57 -0.13
N ASP A 108 -7.27 -13.21 -0.30
CA ASP A 108 -8.42 -12.63 -0.99
C ASP A 108 -9.74 -12.99 -0.29
N ASP A 109 -10.56 -11.98 0.05
CA ASP A 109 -11.88 -12.16 0.68
C ASP A 109 -11.93 -13.03 1.96
N VAL A 110 -10.80 -13.16 2.67
CA VAL A 110 -10.73 -13.91 3.93
C VAL A 110 -11.14 -13.03 5.10
N ILE A 111 -11.97 -13.57 5.99
CA ILE A 111 -12.30 -12.93 7.26
C ILE A 111 -11.10 -13.10 8.20
N LEU A 112 -10.47 -11.99 8.56
CA LEU A 112 -9.33 -11.97 9.48
C LEU A 112 -9.77 -11.47 10.86
N GLU A 113 -9.64 -12.33 11.86
CA GLU A 113 -9.77 -11.98 13.28
C GLU A 113 -8.58 -11.12 13.75
N SER A 114 -8.64 -10.59 14.98
CA SER A 114 -7.60 -9.70 15.53
C SER A 114 -6.20 -10.31 15.45
N ASP A 115 -6.07 -11.57 15.86
CA ASP A 115 -4.80 -12.30 15.88
C ASP A 115 -4.27 -12.56 14.47
N ALA A 116 -5.16 -12.93 13.54
CA ALA A 116 -4.80 -13.16 12.15
C ALA A 116 -4.32 -11.86 11.47
N ARG A 117 -4.98 -10.73 11.74
CA ARG A 117 -4.56 -9.40 11.26
C ARG A 117 -3.19 -9.02 11.80
N GLU A 118 -2.91 -9.35 13.05
CA GLU A 118 -1.62 -9.09 13.69
C GLU A 118 -0.51 -9.90 13.04
N GLN A 119 -0.71 -11.22 12.88
CA GLN A 119 0.25 -12.10 12.22
C GLN A 119 0.49 -11.67 10.77
N LEU A 120 -0.57 -11.32 10.02
CA LEU A 120 -0.46 -10.82 8.65
C LEU A 120 0.34 -9.51 8.58
N ALA A 121 0.12 -8.59 9.53
CA ALA A 121 0.89 -7.35 9.62
C ALA A 121 2.37 -7.61 9.92
N HIS A 122 2.68 -8.55 10.81
CA HIS A 122 4.05 -8.98 11.07
C HIS A 122 4.71 -9.60 9.84
N LEU A 123 3.96 -10.43 9.12
CA LEU A 123 4.40 -11.06 7.88
C LEU A 123 4.69 -10.02 6.79
N ALA A 124 3.86 -8.99 6.63
CA ALA A 124 4.10 -7.91 5.68
C ALA A 124 5.39 -7.12 6.00
N MET A 125 5.70 -6.93 7.27
CA MET A 125 6.91 -6.18 7.69
C MET A 125 8.18 -7.03 7.62
N ARG A 126 8.13 -8.27 8.11
CA ARG A 126 9.31 -9.13 8.33
C ARG A 126 9.46 -10.27 7.33
N GLY A 127 8.39 -10.64 6.61
CA GLY A 127 8.38 -11.75 5.66
C GLY A 127 9.44 -11.64 4.56
N ARG A 128 9.88 -10.41 4.26
CA ARG A 128 10.98 -10.14 3.33
C ARG A 128 12.30 -10.78 3.74
N HIS A 129 12.60 -10.83 5.03
CA HIS A 129 13.82 -11.49 5.53
C HIS A 129 13.77 -13.00 5.26
N PHE A 130 12.56 -13.53 5.10
CA PHE A 130 12.27 -14.93 4.84
C PHE A 130 11.88 -15.19 3.39
N ARG A 131 12.15 -14.29 2.42
CA ARG A 131 11.79 -14.49 1.00
C ARG A 131 10.30 -14.79 0.77
N ILE A 132 9.44 -14.20 1.59
CA ILE A 132 7.99 -14.30 1.47
C ILE A 132 7.46 -13.04 0.81
N SER A 133 6.82 -13.20 -0.34
CA SER A 133 6.02 -12.18 -0.98
C SER A 133 4.55 -12.33 -0.61
N LEU A 134 3.85 -11.21 -0.42
CA LEU A 134 2.45 -11.18 0.01
C LEU A 134 1.62 -10.37 -0.98
N ILE A 135 0.50 -10.93 -1.45
CA ILE A 135 -0.47 -10.23 -2.30
C ILE A 135 -1.84 -10.29 -1.62
N MET A 136 -2.33 -9.14 -1.16
CA MET A 136 -3.63 -9.04 -0.50
C MET A 136 -4.62 -8.22 -1.34
N CYS A 137 -5.77 -8.83 -1.61
CA CYS A 137 -6.95 -8.17 -2.14
C CYS A 137 -7.84 -7.68 -1.01
N ALA A 138 -8.30 -6.44 -1.10
CA ALA A 138 -9.20 -5.84 -0.13
C ALA A 138 -10.27 -4.98 -0.80
N VAL A 139 -11.45 -4.90 -0.19
CA VAL A 139 -12.54 -4.05 -0.68
C VAL A 139 -12.27 -2.55 -0.48
N SER A 140 -11.42 -2.22 0.48
CA SER A 140 -11.14 -0.87 0.96
C SER A 140 -9.68 -0.77 1.40
N TYR A 141 -9.09 0.42 1.27
CA TYR A 141 -7.73 0.69 1.74
C TYR A 141 -7.60 0.48 3.25
N THR A 142 -8.61 0.91 4.00
CA THR A 142 -8.61 0.79 5.46
C THR A 142 -8.77 -0.64 5.97
N SER A 143 -9.21 -1.58 5.12
CA SER A 143 -9.25 -3.02 5.45
C SER A 143 -7.85 -3.64 5.52
N LEU A 144 -6.85 -3.05 4.86
CA LEU A 144 -5.45 -3.47 5.02
C LEU A 144 -4.97 -3.06 6.42
N PRO A 145 -4.31 -3.96 7.18
CA PRO A 145 -3.74 -3.61 8.48
C PRO A 145 -2.81 -2.40 8.37
N LYS A 146 -2.92 -1.41 9.27
CA LYS A 146 -2.15 -0.16 9.22
C LYS A 146 -0.63 -0.40 9.07
N ARG A 147 -0.10 -1.41 9.76
CA ARG A 147 1.30 -1.83 9.64
C ARG A 147 1.65 -2.34 8.25
N MET A 148 0.80 -3.18 7.65
CA MET A 148 0.96 -3.65 6.28
C MET A 148 0.94 -2.49 5.27
N ARG A 149 0.05 -1.49 5.44
CA ARG A 149 -0.03 -0.32 4.55
C ARG A 149 1.29 0.43 4.43
N ARG A 150 2.00 0.56 5.55
CA ARG A 150 3.34 1.18 5.61
C ARG A 150 4.46 0.32 5.00
N SER A 151 4.19 -0.96 4.75
CA SER A 151 5.15 -1.92 4.21
C SER A 151 4.85 -2.35 2.78
N LEU A 152 3.85 -1.76 2.13
CA LEU A 152 3.51 -2.01 0.73
C LEU A 152 4.63 -1.53 -0.20
N ASP A 153 5.07 -2.37 -1.11
CA ASP A 153 5.90 -1.97 -2.26
C ASP A 153 5.05 -1.43 -3.41
N ILE A 154 3.86 -2.02 -3.55
CA ILE A 154 2.91 -1.68 -4.60
C ILE A 154 1.50 -1.67 -4.04
N LEU A 155 0.76 -0.65 -4.46
CA LEU A 155 -0.66 -0.52 -4.21
C LEU A 155 -1.36 -0.32 -5.57
N LEU A 156 -2.12 -1.31 -5.99
CA LEU A 156 -3.01 -1.20 -7.15
C LEU A 156 -4.37 -0.72 -6.68
N VAL A 157 -4.70 0.50 -7.09
CA VAL A 157 -5.93 1.19 -6.71
C VAL A 157 -6.92 1.04 -7.86
N PHE A 158 -7.95 0.23 -7.66
CA PHE A 158 -9.10 0.16 -8.57
C PHE A 158 -10.09 1.28 -8.20
N SER A 159 -11.36 1.17 -8.56
CA SER A 159 -12.33 2.21 -8.19
C SER A 159 -12.55 2.21 -6.67
N VAL A 160 -12.08 3.27 -6.00
CA VAL A 160 -12.25 3.51 -4.56
C VAL A 160 -13.45 4.43 -4.35
N PRO A 161 -14.63 3.91 -3.95
CA PRO A 161 -15.83 4.74 -3.88
C PRO A 161 -15.92 5.56 -2.59
N MET A 162 -15.15 5.22 -1.54
CA MET A 162 -15.36 5.77 -0.19
C MET A 162 -14.45 6.97 0.11
N ARG A 163 -15.07 8.07 0.59
CA ARG A 163 -14.35 9.28 1.04
C ARG A 163 -13.30 9.01 2.10
N GLY A 164 -13.57 8.11 3.05
CA GLY A 164 -12.63 7.74 4.11
C GLY A 164 -11.36 7.07 3.58
N ASP A 165 -11.49 6.22 2.56
CA ASP A 165 -10.32 5.62 1.90
C ASP A 165 -9.52 6.67 1.14
N MET A 166 -10.18 7.54 0.37
CA MET A 166 -9.51 8.63 -0.35
C MET A 166 -8.75 9.55 0.60
N GLN A 167 -9.38 9.96 1.71
CA GLN A 167 -8.72 10.80 2.72
C GLN A 167 -7.51 10.08 3.33
N THR A 168 -7.65 8.81 3.70
CA THR A 168 -6.55 8.04 4.30
C THR A 168 -5.40 7.84 3.31
N LEU A 169 -5.70 7.47 2.06
CA LEU A 169 -4.71 7.33 0.99
C LEU A 169 -3.94 8.62 0.75
N LEU A 170 -4.65 9.75 0.63
CA LEU A 170 -4.03 11.06 0.43
C LEU A 170 -3.14 11.43 1.61
N LEU A 171 -3.62 11.24 2.85
CA LEU A 171 -2.82 11.54 4.04
C LEU A 171 -1.61 10.62 4.18
N GLU A 172 -1.72 9.33 3.87
CA GLU A 172 -0.60 8.38 4.05
C GLU A 172 0.45 8.47 2.92
N TYR A 173 0.07 8.79 1.67
CA TYR A 173 1.00 8.82 0.52
C TYR A 173 1.42 10.22 0.05
N CYS A 174 0.61 11.27 0.27
CA CYS A 174 0.94 12.62 -0.24
C CYS A 174 1.76 13.47 0.73
N GLN A 175 2.07 12.98 1.94
CA GLN A 175 2.89 13.72 2.92
C GLN A 175 4.33 13.97 2.46
N GLY A 176 4.81 13.27 1.43
CA GLY A 176 6.17 13.43 0.86
C GLY A 176 6.33 14.57 -0.16
N SER A 177 5.27 15.27 -0.56
CA SER A 177 5.36 16.44 -1.47
C SER A 177 5.05 17.77 -0.78
N ALA A 178 4.59 17.73 0.47
CA ALA A 178 4.22 18.91 1.26
C ALA A 178 5.32 19.37 2.23
N SER A 179 6.58 18.98 2.00
CA SER A 179 7.75 19.48 2.75
C SER A 179 8.61 20.51 1.97
N VAL A 180 8.17 20.96 0.78
CA VAL A 180 8.79 22.08 0.04
C VAL A 180 7.77 23.11 -0.49
N ALA A 181 6.49 23.03 -0.09
CA ALA A 181 5.53 24.09 -0.36
C ALA A 181 5.12 24.73 0.96
N ALA A 182 5.57 25.99 1.12
CA ALA A 182 5.31 26.91 2.22
C ALA A 182 4.15 26.52 3.14
N GLN A 183 4.45 26.36 4.44
CA GLN A 183 3.43 26.55 5.46
C GLN A 183 2.76 27.89 5.16
N PRO A 184 1.42 27.97 5.03
CA PRO A 184 0.76 29.26 5.01
C PRO A 184 1.05 29.88 6.38
N GLN A 185 1.88 30.92 6.39
CA GLN A 185 2.06 31.72 7.59
C GLN A 185 0.66 32.17 8.04
N PRO A 186 0.34 32.09 9.34
CA PRO A 186 -0.91 32.62 9.82
C PRO A 186 -1.00 34.08 9.37
N VAL A 187 -2.08 34.40 8.64
CA VAL A 187 -2.38 35.79 8.27
C VAL A 187 -2.41 36.58 9.58
N ARG A 188 -1.40 37.43 9.80
CA ARG A 188 -1.44 38.41 10.89
C ARG A 188 -2.61 39.32 10.59
N VAL A 189 -3.72 39.11 11.29
CA VAL A 189 -4.79 40.10 11.36
C VAL A 189 -4.15 41.36 11.94
N PRO A 190 -4.18 42.51 11.24
CA PRO A 190 -3.71 43.76 11.82
C PRO A 190 -4.52 43.98 13.10
N ARG A 191 -3.85 44.18 14.24
CA ARG A 191 -4.54 44.70 15.43
C ARG A 191 -5.23 45.99 15.00
N ALA A 192 -6.51 46.12 15.33
CA ALA A 192 -7.21 47.39 15.20
C ALA A 192 -6.34 48.47 15.85
N ARG A 193 -6.08 49.57 15.13
CA ARG A 193 -5.43 50.75 15.72
C ARG A 193 -6.29 51.23 16.87
N ASP A 194 -5.65 51.53 18.00
CA ASP A 194 -6.31 52.22 19.09
C ASP A 194 -6.88 53.55 18.56
N PRO A 195 -8.13 53.90 18.92
CA PRO A 195 -8.78 55.12 18.43
C PRO A 195 -8.14 56.43 18.94
N ASP A 196 -7.12 56.36 19.80
CA ASP A 196 -6.43 57.53 20.38
C ASP A 196 -5.14 57.96 19.65
N GLU A 197 -4.75 57.29 18.56
CA GLU A 197 -3.62 57.73 17.74
C GLU A 197 -4.04 58.86 16.77
N ALA A 198 -4.04 60.10 17.29
CA ALA A 198 -4.28 61.30 16.49
C ALA A 198 -3.23 61.46 15.37
N PRO A 199 -3.64 61.80 14.12
CA PRO A 199 -2.70 61.95 13.02
C PRO A 199 -1.89 63.25 13.17
N ALA A 200 -0.55 63.12 13.21
CA ALA A 200 0.36 64.25 13.17
C ALA A 200 0.16 65.05 11.86
N ALA A 201 -0.14 66.33 12.04
CA ALA A 201 -0.53 67.26 10.99
C ALA A 201 0.53 67.48 9.89
N LEU A 202 0.01 67.69 8.68
CA LEU A 202 0.57 68.41 7.55
C LEU A 202 1.69 69.41 7.89
N ARG A 203 2.87 69.25 7.27
CA ARG A 203 3.75 70.38 6.91
C ARG A 203 3.91 70.42 5.39
N VAL A 204 3.06 71.23 4.78
CA VAL A 204 3.14 71.85 3.45
C VAL A 204 3.75 73.23 3.73
N GLU A 205 4.71 73.87 3.06
CA GLU A 205 5.32 73.79 1.73
C GLU A 205 6.62 74.63 1.76
N GLY A 206 7.49 74.51 0.76
CA GLY A 206 8.53 75.52 0.51
C GLY A 206 9.67 75.07 -0.40
N ARG A 207 9.43 74.97 -1.71
CA ARG A 207 10.45 75.06 -2.78
C ARG A 207 10.33 76.46 -3.42
N PRO A 208 11.22 76.91 -4.34
CA PRO A 208 12.69 76.77 -4.45
C PRO A 208 13.38 78.11 -4.87
N ALA A 209 14.72 78.17 -4.96
CA ALA A 209 15.48 79.06 -5.88
C ALA A 209 16.95 78.56 -5.96
N ARG A 210 17.38 77.86 -7.03
CA ARG A 210 18.23 78.36 -8.13
C ARG A 210 19.19 79.50 -7.77
N GLY A 211 20.49 79.21 -7.90
CA GLY A 211 21.64 80.12 -7.78
C GLY A 211 22.89 79.29 -7.58
#